data_AF-A0A950JQ31-F1
#
_entry.id   AF-A0A950JQ31-F1
#
_cell.length_a   1.000
_cell.length_b   1.000
_cell.length_c   1.000
_cell.angle_alpha   90.00
_cell.angle_beta   90.00
_cell.angle_gamma   90.00
#
_symmetry.space_group_name_H-M   'P 1'
#
loop_
_entity.id
_entity.type
_entity.pdbx_description
1 polymer ?
#
loop_
_entity_poly.entity_id
_entity_poly.type
_entity_poly.pdbx_seq_one_letter_code
_entity_poly.pdbx_strand_id
1 'polypeptide(L)' 'MREMKLKELKEKSPTELLAFAEENEVENASAMRKQELMFAILKQLASVDVQIIGEGVVEILQDGFAFLRSPD' A
#
# COMPACT_ATOMS: atom_id res chain seq x y z
N MET A 1 -9.77 14.28 7.88
CA MET A 1 -8.69 13.28 7.97
C MET A 1 -8.10 13.11 6.59
N ARG A 2 -6.80 12.84 6.47
CA ARG A 2 -6.19 12.47 5.18
C ARG A 2 -6.50 11.00 4.90
N GLU A 3 -6.79 10.67 3.65
CA GLU A 3 -7.05 9.30 3.17
C GLU A 3 -6.11 8.94 2.01
N MET A 4 -5.82 7.65 1.87
CA MET A 4 -5.01 7.07 0.80
C MET A 4 -5.69 5.81 0.26
N LYS A 5 -5.96 5.76 -1.05
CA LYS A 5 -6.49 4.54 -1.68
C LYS A 5 -5.35 3.64 -2.12
N LEU A 6 -5.41 2.37 -1.73
CA LEU A 6 -4.41 1.37 -2.11
C LEU A 6 -4.28 1.22 -3.64
N LYS A 7 -5.38 1.40 -4.37
CA LYS A 7 -5.39 1.37 -5.84
C LYS A 7 -4.51 2.47 -6.44
N GLU A 8 -4.64 3.70 -5.95
CA GLU A 8 -3.83 4.85 -6.40
C GLU A 8 -2.34 4.61 -6.12
N LEU A 9 -2.00 3.99 -4.98
CA LEU A 9 -0.62 3.64 -4.68
C LEU A 9 -0.08 2.54 -5.62
N LYS A 10 -0.89 1.55 -5.99
CA LYS A 10 -0.49 0.47 -6.92
C LYS A 10 -0.24 0.96 -8.34
N GLU A 11 -1.00 1.96 -8.79
CA GLU A 11 -0.91 2.57 -10.12
C GLU A 11 0.36 3.41 -10.32
N LYS A 12 1.02 3.82 -9.23
CA LYS A 12 2.30 4.54 -9.30
C LYS A 12 3.40 3.67 -9.92
N SER A 13 4.19 4.31 -10.77
CA SER A 13 5.43 3.74 -11.32
C SER A 13 6.47 3.53 -10.20
N PRO A 14 7.48 2.66 -10.42
CA PRO A 14 8.55 2.46 -9.44
C PRO A 14 9.26 3.76 -9.04
N THR A 15 9.47 4.68 -9.99
CA THR A 15 10.11 5.98 -9.74
C THR A 15 9.24 6.87 -8.87
N GLU A 16 7.93 6.92 -9.14
CA GLU A 16 6.98 7.68 -8.31
C GLU A 16 6.82 7.08 -6.92
N LEU A 17 6.85 5.75 -6.79
CA LEU A 17 6.84 5.09 -5.48
C LEU A 17 8.09 5.42 -4.68
N LEU A 18 9.25 5.46 -5.32
CA LEU A 18 10.50 5.81 -4.65
C LEU A 18 10.46 7.26 -4.14
N ALA A 19 10.07 8.21 -5.00
CA ALA A 19 9.92 9.60 -4.61
C ALA A 19 8.89 9.75 -3.47
N PHE A 20 7.75 9.07 -3.57
CA PHE A 20 6.71 9.10 -2.55
C PHE A 20 7.18 8.47 -1.23
N ALA A 21 8.01 7.43 -1.28
CA ALA A 21 8.62 6.85 -0.09
C ALA A 21 9.57 7.83 0.60
N GLU A 22 10.41 8.52 -0.17
CA GLU A 22 11.33 9.54 0.35
C GLU A 22 10.56 10.73 0.96
N GLU A 23 9.49 11.20 0.32
CA GLU A 23 8.60 12.25 0.84
C GLU A 23 7.94 11.89 2.17
N ASN A 24 7.70 10.60 2.41
CA ASN A 24 7.12 10.09 3.65
C ASN A 24 8.17 9.59 4.65
N GLU A 25 9.46 9.84 4.41
CA GLU A 25 10.57 9.46 5.30
C GLU A 25 10.75 7.94 5.47
N VAL A 26 10.47 7.16 4.42
CA VAL A 26 10.75 5.73 4.40
C VAL A 26 12.26 5.50 4.20
N GLU A 27 12.93 5.00 5.23
CA GLU A 27 14.35 4.68 5.17
C GLU A 27 14.66 3.51 4.22
N ASN A 28 15.84 3.55 3.56
CA ASN A 28 16.33 2.51 2.66
C ASN A 28 15.39 2.14 1.49
N ALA A 29 14.52 3.07 1.09
CA ALA A 29 13.53 2.86 0.02
C ALA A 29 14.14 2.37 -1.31
N SER A 30 15.33 2.87 -1.68
CA SER A 30 16.02 2.52 -2.93
C SER A 30 16.51 1.07 -3.00
N ALA A 31 16.65 0.38 -1.87
CA ALA A 31 17.05 -1.02 -1.79
C ALA A 31 15.84 -1.99 -1.79
N MET A 32 14.61 -1.47 -1.64
CA MET A 32 13.40 -2.28 -1.51
C MET A 32 12.83 -2.69 -2.87
N ARG A 33 12.24 -3.89 -2.93
CA ARG A 33 11.42 -4.29 -4.08
C ARG A 33 10.10 -3.52 -4.07
N LYS A 34 9.45 -3.37 -5.23
CA LYS A 34 8.17 -2.62 -5.38
C LYS A 34 7.13 -2.96 -4.30
N GLN A 35 6.94 -4.24 -4.00
CA GLN A 35 5.98 -4.68 -2.98
C GLN A 35 6.39 -4.29 -1.55
N GLU A 36 7.68 -4.45 -1.22
CA GLU A 36 8.23 -4.06 0.08
C GLU A 36 8.15 -2.55 0.27
N LEU A 37 8.49 -1.79 -0.78
CA LEU A 37 8.42 -0.34 -0.81
C LEU A 37 6.99 0.15 -0.59
N MET A 38 6.02 -0.41 -1.32
CA MET A 38 4.59 -0.11 -1.10
C MET A 38 4.18 -0.40 0.35
N PHE A 39 4.59 -1.53 0.90
CA PHE A 39 4.22 -1.90 2.27
C PHE A 39 4.85 -0.96 3.31
N ALA A 40 6.10 -0.53 3.09
CA ALA A 40 6.77 0.45 3.94
C ALA A 40 6.07 1.81 3.90
N ILE A 41 5.70 2.29 2.71
CA ILE A 41 4.90 3.51 2.54
C ILE A 41 3.57 3.41 3.31
N LEU A 42 2.84 2.31 3.14
CA LEU A 42 1.54 2.12 3.82
C LEU A 42 1.70 2.10 5.34
N LYS A 43 2.74 1.45 5.87
CA LYS A 43 3.04 1.48 7.31
C LYS A 43 3.30 2.90 7.81
N GLN A 44 4.05 3.67 7.05
CA GLN A 44 4.42 5.03 7.41
C GLN A 44 3.23 6.00 7.35
N LEU A 45 2.34 5.84 6.37
CA LEU A 45 1.08 6.59 6.34
C LEU A 45 0.18 6.25 7.54
N ALA A 46 0.08 4.96 7.88
CA ALA A 46 -0.71 4.52 9.02
C ALA A 46 -0.17 5.02 10.37
N SER A 47 1.15 5.20 10.51
CA SER A 47 1.77 5.71 11.74
C SER A 47 1.46 7.19 12.01
N VAL A 48 1.09 7.95 10.98
CA VAL A 48 0.69 9.36 11.06
C VAL A 48 -0.82 9.56 10.87
N ASP A 49 -1.61 8.55 11.24
CA ASP A 49 -3.08 8.55 11.24
C ASP A 49 -3.73 8.86 9.86
N VAL A 50 -3.05 8.50 8.76
CA VAL A 50 -3.66 8.52 7.42
C VAL A 50 -4.50 7.27 7.25
N GLN A 51 -5.77 7.45 6.90
CA GLN A 51 -6.68 6.34 6.66
C GLN A 51 -6.34 5.66 5.32
N ILE A 52 -6.13 4.35 5.35
CA ILE A 52 -5.82 3.55 4.15
C ILE A 52 -7.07 2.80 3.72
N ILE A 53 -7.48 2.99 2.48
CA ILE A 53 -8.70 2.39 1.92
C ILE A 53 -8.30 1.37 0.84
N GLY A 54 -8.69 0.12 1.05
CA GLY A 54 -8.53 -0.97 0.08
C GLY A 54 -9.89 -1.43 -0.43
N GLU A 55 -9.98 -1.72 -1.72
CA GLU A 55 -11.13 -2.34 -2.36
C GLU A 55 -10.71 -3.62 -3.08
N GLY A 56 -11.64 -4.56 -3.22
CA GLY A 56 -11.38 -5.83 -3.89
C GLY A 56 -12.58 -6.76 -3.88
N VAL A 57 -12.40 -7.92 -4.52
CA VAL A 57 -13.39 -9.00 -4.56
C VAL A 57 -13.15 -9.91 -3.37
N VAL A 58 -14.19 -10.18 -2.58
CA VAL A 58 -14.11 -11.06 -1.41
C VAL A 58 -13.97 -12.51 -1.86
N GLU A 59 -12.92 -13.18 -1.40
CA GLU A 59 -12.71 -14.62 -1.52
C GLU A 59 -12.76 -15.25 -0.12
N ILE A 60 -13.75 -16.13 0.11
CA ILE A 60 -13.97 -16.79 1.40
C ILE A 60 -13.29 -18.17 1.36
N LEU A 61 -12.48 -18.47 2.37
CA LEU A 61 -11.81 -19.76 2.54
C LEU A 61 -12.64 -20.71 3.41
N GLN A 62 -12.32 -22.01 3.33
CA GLN A 62 -13.05 -23.06 4.05
C GLN A 62 -13.04 -22.88 5.57
N ASP A 63 -11.98 -22.28 6.10
CA ASP A 63 -11.80 -22.00 7.52
C ASP A 63 -12.64 -20.80 8.01
N GLY A 64 -13.42 -20.16 7.13
CA GLY A 64 -14.37 -19.10 7.47
C GLY A 64 -13.82 -17.68 7.48
N PHE A 65 -12.54 -17.46 7.13
CA PHE A 65 -11.97 -16.13 6.90
C PHE A 65 -11.96 -15.78 5.41
N ALA A 66 -11.73 -14.49 5.10
CA ALA A 66 -11.77 -14.00 3.73
C ALA A 66 -10.64 -13.02 3.42
N PHE A 67 -10.29 -12.94 2.14
CA PHE A 67 -9.37 -11.94 1.60
C PHE A 67 -10.03 -11.10 0.52
N LEU A 68 -9.56 -9.86 0.37
CA LEU A 68 -9.88 -9.04 -0.78
C LEU A 68 -8.85 -9.29 -1.89
N ARG A 69 -9.29 -9.83 -3.01
CA ARG A 69 -8.49 -9.99 -4.23
C ARG A 69 -8.59 -8.74 -5.10
N SER A 70 -7.51 -8.40 -5.78
CA SER A 70 -7.57 -7.35 -6.81
C SER A 70 -8.44 -7.88 -7.95
N PRO A 71 -9.43 -7.12 -8.44
CA PRO A 71 -9.90 -7.35 -9.81
C PRO A 71 -8.69 -7.11 -10.71
N ASP A 72 -8.39 -8.04 -11.62
CA ASP A 72 -7.27 -7.90 -12.55
C ASP A 72 -7.30 -6.57 -13.31
#